data_AF-A0A8J5XW39-F1
#
_entry.id   AF-A0A8J5XW39-F1
#
_cell.length_a   1.000
_cell.length_b   1.000
_cell.length_c   1.000
_cell.angle_alpha   90.00
_cell.angle_beta   90.00
_cell.angle_gamma   90.00
#
_symmetry.space_group_name_H-M   'P 1'
#
loop_
_entity.id
_entity.type
_entity.pdbx_description
1 polymer ?
#
loop_
_entity_poly.entity_id
_entity_poly.type
_entity_poly.pdbx_seq_one_letter_code
_entity_poly.pdbx_strand_id
1 'polypeptide(L)'
;MVAPLLLLVTCGLVPPGEPRMWSTSDVTQWIGDIGWDEYRGAFAEAQLSGAKLLQLGKKQLQDDLRIVADEHRTAILGEITRLGKARKATQLNDESGWRDDGELDAIRARLAAAGVQNAPPVRTGPDKPLSRWSVGDVSAWLAEVGLEHVAPTFKRFKVDGLRLSALDSEDAVEAAVRGQVERGHCIALAQEVLALKSCEES
;
A
#
# COMPACT_ATOMS: atom_id res chain seq x y z
N MET A 1 -16.53 7.95 -41.10
CA MET A 1 -16.75 8.65 -39.82
C MET A 1 -16.15 7.77 -38.73
N VAL A 2 -14.97 8.15 -38.25
CA VAL A 2 -14.19 7.33 -37.30
C VAL A 2 -14.62 7.76 -35.91
N ALA A 3 -15.27 6.87 -35.17
CA ALA A 3 -15.66 7.14 -33.79
C ALA A 3 -14.40 7.16 -32.91
N PRO A 4 -14.25 8.14 -32.00
CA PRO A 4 -13.14 8.17 -31.06
C PRO A 4 -13.39 7.09 -30.01
N LEU A 5 -12.52 6.09 -29.98
CA LEU A 5 -12.49 5.07 -28.93
C LEU A 5 -12.19 5.78 -27.61
N LEU A 6 -13.24 5.95 -26.81
CA LEU A 6 -13.19 6.38 -25.44
C LEU A 6 -12.27 5.42 -24.66
N LEU A 7 -11.20 5.99 -24.10
CA LEU A 7 -10.44 5.42 -23.00
C LEU A 7 -11.39 5.27 -21.81
N LEU A 8 -12.17 4.18 -21.80
CA LEU A 8 -12.74 3.68 -20.56
C LEU A 8 -11.55 3.17 -19.75
N VAL A 9 -11.09 4.03 -18.84
CA VAL A 9 -10.38 3.60 -17.64
C VAL A 9 -11.37 2.74 -16.88
N THR A 10 -11.49 1.46 -17.25
CA THR A 10 -12.05 0.47 -16.37
C THR A 10 -11.06 0.38 -15.22
N CYS A 11 -11.38 1.04 -14.11
CA CYS A 11 -10.95 0.60 -12.79
C CYS A 11 -11.55 -0.80 -12.58
N GLY A 12 -11.07 -1.78 -13.33
CA GLY A 12 -11.34 -3.19 -13.12
C GLY A 12 -10.75 -3.52 -11.77
N LEU A 13 -11.63 -3.82 -10.82
CA LEU A 13 -11.29 -4.32 -9.50
C LEU A 13 -10.47 -5.60 -9.70
N VAL A 14 -9.15 -5.44 -9.78
CA VAL A 14 -8.23 -6.56 -9.63
C VAL A 14 -8.66 -7.27 -8.33
N PRO A 15 -8.99 -8.57 -8.39
CA PRO A 15 -9.41 -9.30 -7.20
C PRO A 15 -8.43 -9.04 -6.07
N PRO A 16 -8.92 -8.68 -4.86
CA PRO A 16 -8.04 -8.31 -3.77
C PRO A 16 -7.13 -9.48 -3.41
N GLY A 17 -5.81 -9.26 -3.45
CA GLY A 17 -4.81 -10.25 -3.07
C GLY A 17 -3.80 -10.57 -4.16
N GLU A 18 -2.79 -11.37 -3.80
CA GLU A 18 -1.68 -11.69 -4.69
C GLU A 18 -2.15 -12.60 -5.84
N PRO A 19 -1.80 -12.30 -7.12
CA PRO A 19 -2.23 -13.10 -8.26
C PRO A 19 -1.86 -14.58 -8.23
N ARG A 20 -0.91 -15.02 -7.40
CA ARG A 20 -0.60 -16.45 -7.22
C ARG A 20 -1.66 -17.20 -6.41
N MET A 21 -2.32 -16.48 -5.50
CA MET A 21 -3.32 -17.00 -4.58
C MET A 21 -4.73 -16.96 -5.16
N TRP A 22 -4.89 -16.34 -6.34
CA TRP A 22 -6.19 -16.26 -7.01
C TRP A 22 -6.77 -17.64 -7.28
N SER A 23 -8.01 -17.80 -6.85
CA SER A 23 -8.85 -18.93 -7.21
C SER A 23 -9.18 -18.91 -8.70
N THR A 24 -9.73 -20.00 -9.21
CA THR A 24 -10.26 -20.06 -10.58
C THR A 24 -11.36 -19.03 -10.82
N SER A 25 -12.16 -18.73 -9.78
CA SER A 25 -13.19 -17.70 -9.83
C SER A 25 -12.58 -16.30 -9.99
N ASP A 26 -11.52 -15.99 -9.24
CA ASP A 26 -10.83 -14.70 -9.31
C ASP A 26 -10.21 -14.47 -10.69
N VAL A 27 -9.59 -15.50 -11.28
CA VAL A 27 -9.02 -15.45 -12.63
C VAL A 27 -10.13 -15.22 -13.68
N THR A 28 -11.27 -15.90 -13.52
CA THR A 28 -12.43 -15.75 -14.42
C THR A 28 -13.10 -14.39 -14.26
N GLN A 29 -13.02 -13.79 -13.07
CA GLN A 29 -13.46 -12.41 -12.88
C GLN A 29 -12.52 -11.43 -13.57
N TRP A 30 -11.22 -11.56 -13.28
CA TRP A 30 -10.17 -10.72 -13.83
C TRP A 30 -10.17 -10.67 -15.36
N ILE A 31 -10.33 -11.81 -16.06
CA ILE A 31 -10.29 -11.83 -17.53
C ILE A 31 -11.41 -10.98 -18.16
N GLY A 32 -12.59 -10.92 -17.54
CA GLY A 32 -13.64 -10.04 -18.02
C GLY A 32 -13.49 -8.60 -17.56
N ASP A 33 -12.90 -8.36 -16.39
CA ASP A 33 -12.60 -7.00 -15.92
C ASP A 33 -11.59 -6.28 -16.83
N ILE A 34 -10.69 -7.03 -17.49
CA ILE A 34 -9.79 -6.51 -18.52
C ILE A 34 -10.42 -6.46 -19.93
N GLY A 35 -11.71 -6.74 -20.04
CA GLY A 35 -12.51 -6.58 -21.26
C GLY A 35 -12.57 -7.81 -22.18
N TRP A 36 -12.17 -8.99 -21.71
CA TRP A 36 -12.18 -10.23 -22.49
C TRP A 36 -13.21 -11.24 -21.95
N ASP A 37 -14.43 -10.76 -21.70
CA ASP A 37 -15.53 -11.55 -21.11
C ASP A 37 -15.86 -12.81 -21.92
N GLU A 38 -15.66 -12.79 -23.24
CA GLU A 38 -15.89 -13.94 -24.13
C GLU A 38 -14.99 -15.15 -23.81
N TYR A 39 -13.86 -14.94 -23.13
CA TYR A 39 -12.94 -16.01 -22.74
C TYR A 39 -13.16 -16.52 -21.33
N ARG A 40 -14.10 -15.95 -20.55
CA ARG A 40 -14.41 -16.43 -19.20
C ARG A 40 -14.72 -17.92 -19.16
N GLY A 41 -15.53 -18.42 -20.11
CA GLY A 41 -15.88 -19.83 -20.21
C GLY A 41 -14.65 -20.72 -20.38
N ALA A 42 -13.76 -20.38 -21.31
CA ALA A 42 -12.54 -21.14 -21.57
C ALA A 42 -11.59 -21.16 -20.35
N PHE A 43 -11.44 -20.03 -19.64
CA PHE A 43 -10.62 -19.96 -18.43
C PHE A 43 -11.22 -20.77 -17.26
N ALA A 44 -12.54 -20.74 -17.11
CA ALA A 44 -13.26 -21.50 -16.09
C ALA A 44 -13.19 -23.01 -16.37
N GLU A 45 -13.43 -23.43 -17.61
CA GLU A 45 -13.36 -24.84 -18.05
C GLU A 45 -11.95 -25.42 -17.88
N ALA A 46 -10.91 -24.63 -18.20
CA ALA A 46 -9.51 -25.03 -18.00
C ALA A 46 -9.06 -25.00 -16.53
N GLN A 47 -9.93 -24.57 -15.60
CA GLN A 47 -9.66 -24.45 -14.17
C GLN A 47 -8.32 -23.73 -13.89
N LEU A 48 -8.14 -22.57 -14.52
CA LEU A 48 -6.91 -21.79 -14.39
C LEU A 48 -6.89 -21.06 -13.05
N SER A 49 -6.02 -21.50 -12.16
CA SER A 49 -5.69 -20.75 -10.94
C SER A 49 -4.68 -19.65 -11.24
N GLY A 50 -4.55 -18.70 -10.32
CA GLY A 50 -3.59 -17.61 -10.40
C GLY A 50 -2.14 -18.05 -10.64
N ALA A 51 -1.71 -19.12 -9.95
CA ALA A 51 -0.39 -19.70 -10.15
C ALA A 51 -0.18 -20.26 -11.58
N LYS A 52 -1.21 -20.88 -12.17
CA LYS A 52 -1.18 -21.39 -13.55
C LYS A 52 -1.24 -20.24 -14.56
N LEU A 53 -2.07 -19.23 -14.31
CA LEU A 53 -2.21 -18.03 -15.12
C LEU A 53 -0.85 -17.38 -15.40
N LEU A 54 -0.04 -17.21 -14.36
CA LEU A 54 1.30 -16.59 -14.45
C LEU A 54 2.33 -17.44 -15.23
N GLN A 55 2.02 -18.70 -15.53
CA GLN A 55 2.88 -19.61 -16.29
C GLN A 55 2.40 -19.79 -17.74
N LEU A 56 1.26 -19.20 -18.12
CA LEU A 56 0.71 -19.35 -19.46
C LEU A 56 1.63 -18.71 -20.51
N GLY A 57 1.94 -19.49 -21.53
CA GLY A 57 2.60 -19.06 -22.74
C GLY A 57 1.62 -18.88 -23.91
N LYS A 58 2.12 -18.26 -24.98
CA LYS A 58 1.35 -17.98 -26.19
C LYS A 58 0.73 -19.25 -26.82
N LYS A 59 1.46 -20.37 -26.81
CA LYS A 59 0.97 -21.65 -27.35
C LYS A 59 -0.18 -22.23 -26.52
N GLN A 60 -0.10 -22.21 -25.19
CA GLN A 60 -1.16 -22.73 -24.32
C GLN A 60 -2.46 -21.93 -24.46
N LEU A 61 -2.38 -20.60 -24.63
CA LEU A 61 -3.57 -19.79 -24.94
C LEU A 61 -4.25 -20.21 -26.26
N GLN A 62 -3.47 -20.66 -27.25
CA GLN A 62 -3.99 -21.13 -28.52
C GLN A 62 -4.51 -22.57 -28.45
N ASP A 63 -3.71 -23.48 -27.89
CA ASP A 63 -3.98 -24.92 -27.94
C ASP A 63 -5.01 -25.33 -26.88
N ASP A 64 -4.88 -24.80 -25.66
CA ASP A 64 -5.71 -25.21 -24.52
C ASP A 64 -6.97 -24.35 -24.39
N LEU A 65 -6.84 -23.03 -24.60
CA LEU A 65 -7.96 -22.07 -24.48
C LEU A 65 -8.61 -21.71 -25.82
N ARG A 66 -8.09 -22.23 -26.93
CA ARG A 66 -8.63 -22.00 -28.30
C ARG A 66 -8.76 -20.52 -28.67
N ILE A 67 -7.91 -19.66 -28.13
CA ILE A 67 -7.87 -18.24 -28.48
C ILE A 67 -7.09 -18.12 -29.80
N VAL A 68 -7.80 -18.13 -30.93
CA VAL A 68 -7.19 -18.17 -32.28
C VAL A 68 -6.59 -16.83 -32.71
N ALA A 69 -7.18 -15.71 -32.28
CA ALA A 69 -6.70 -14.37 -32.63
C ALA A 69 -5.35 -14.05 -31.93
N ASP A 70 -4.35 -13.65 -32.70
CA ASP A 70 -3.00 -13.39 -32.18
C ASP A 70 -2.95 -12.11 -31.32
N GLU A 71 -3.76 -11.14 -31.71
CA GLU A 71 -3.92 -9.84 -31.07
C GLU A 71 -4.43 -10.04 -29.64
N HIS A 72 -5.43 -10.91 -29.46
CA HIS A 72 -6.04 -11.19 -28.16
C HIS A 72 -5.05 -11.92 -27.24
N ARG A 73 -4.34 -12.94 -27.77
CA ARG A 73 -3.29 -13.64 -27.02
C ARG A 73 -2.20 -12.68 -26.55
N THR A 74 -1.79 -11.76 -27.42
CA THR A 74 -0.75 -10.78 -27.11
C THR A 74 -1.21 -9.79 -26.03
N ALA A 75 -2.46 -9.30 -26.12
CA ALA A 75 -3.04 -8.42 -25.11
C ALA A 75 -3.14 -9.10 -23.72
N ILE A 76 -3.65 -10.34 -23.67
CA ILE A 76 -3.77 -11.12 -22.43
C ILE A 76 -2.39 -11.39 -21.82
N LEU A 77 -1.39 -11.77 -22.62
CA LEU A 77 -0.01 -11.96 -22.14
C LEU A 77 0.62 -10.65 -21.63
N GLY A 78 0.26 -9.51 -22.22
CA GLY A 78 0.66 -8.20 -21.74
C GLY A 78 0.17 -7.95 -20.32
N GLU A 79 -1.11 -8.23 -20.06
CA GLU A 79 -1.71 -8.09 -18.73
C GLU A 79 -1.15 -9.11 -17.72
N ILE A 80 -0.95 -10.38 -18.11
CA ILE A 80 -0.28 -11.39 -17.25
C ILE A 80 1.14 -10.93 -16.87
N THR A 81 1.88 -10.37 -17.84
CA THR A 81 3.22 -9.82 -17.59
C THR A 81 3.16 -8.63 -16.62
N ARG A 82 2.15 -7.76 -16.75
CA ARG A 82 1.93 -6.63 -15.84
C ARG A 82 1.66 -7.13 -14.41
N LEU A 83 0.81 -8.13 -14.23
CA LEU A 83 0.56 -8.78 -12.93
C LEU A 83 1.84 -9.37 -12.34
N GLY A 84 2.65 -10.05 -13.16
CA GLY A 84 3.94 -10.60 -12.72
C GLY A 84 4.97 -9.55 -12.30
N LYS A 85 4.96 -8.36 -12.93
CA LYS A 85 5.85 -7.23 -12.59
C LYS A 85 5.40 -6.49 -11.33
N ALA A 86 4.10 -6.29 -11.14
CA ALA A 86 3.56 -5.71 -9.91
C ALA A 86 3.99 -6.52 -8.67
N ARG A 87 4.12 -7.86 -8.81
CA ARG A 87 4.73 -8.73 -7.79
C ARG A 87 6.19 -8.38 -7.53
N LYS A 88 7.02 -8.29 -8.56
CA LYS A 88 8.46 -7.98 -8.37
C LYS A 88 8.67 -6.62 -7.73
N ALA A 89 7.84 -5.63 -8.06
CA ALA A 89 7.89 -4.33 -7.40
C ALA A 89 7.50 -4.42 -5.92
N THR A 90 6.50 -5.25 -5.59
CA THR A 90 6.10 -5.49 -4.19
C THR A 90 7.15 -6.30 -3.42
N GLN A 91 7.72 -7.34 -4.04
CA GLN A 91 8.72 -8.23 -3.44
C GLN A 91 10.10 -7.56 -3.31
N LEU A 92 10.50 -6.71 -4.26
CA LEU A 92 11.72 -5.90 -4.14
C LEU A 92 11.56 -4.76 -3.12
N ASN A 93 10.34 -4.29 -2.87
CA ASN A 93 10.07 -3.41 -1.74
C ASN A 93 10.06 -4.14 -0.38
N ASP A 94 9.98 -5.47 -0.38
CA ASP A 94 10.04 -6.31 0.82
C ASP A 94 11.49 -6.75 1.15
N GLU A 95 12.36 -6.90 0.14
CA GLU A 95 13.73 -7.41 0.33
C GLU A 95 14.87 -6.44 -0.06
N SER A 96 14.58 -5.18 -0.40
CA SER A 96 15.62 -4.15 -0.59
C SER A 96 15.25 -2.83 0.07
N GLY A 97 15.42 -2.75 1.39
CA GLY A 97 15.29 -1.47 2.09
C GLY A 97 15.61 -1.45 3.58
N TRP A 98 15.50 -2.58 4.29
CA TRP A 98 15.87 -2.67 5.69
C TRP A 98 16.95 -3.71 5.87
N ARG A 99 18.19 -3.31 5.57
CA ARG A 99 19.36 -3.99 6.10
C ARG A 99 19.35 -3.78 7.61
N ASP A 100 19.07 -4.88 8.29
CA ASP A 100 19.00 -5.08 9.73
C ASP A 100 20.38 -4.99 10.40
N ASP A 101 21.05 -3.84 10.33
CA ASP A 101 22.34 -3.67 11.01
C ASP A 101 22.65 -2.25 11.52
N GLY A 102 21.60 -1.45 11.78
CA GLY A 102 21.74 -0.36 12.77
C GLY A 102 21.21 1.02 12.40
N GLU A 103 20.26 1.17 11.46
CA GLU A 103 19.64 2.48 11.20
C GLU A 103 18.73 2.93 12.36
N LEU A 104 17.95 2.01 12.94
CA LEU A 104 17.17 2.27 14.16
C LEU A 104 18.08 2.58 15.36
N ASP A 105 19.19 1.85 15.51
CA ASP A 105 20.19 2.15 16.53
C ASP A 105 20.96 3.45 16.25
N ALA A 106 21.17 3.82 14.99
CA ALA A 106 21.74 5.10 14.61
C ALA A 106 20.76 6.26 14.86
N ILE A 107 19.46 6.05 14.65
CA ILE A 107 18.42 7.03 15.02
C ILE A 107 18.36 7.17 16.54
N ARG A 108 18.31 6.06 17.30
CA ARG A 108 18.38 6.08 18.77
C ARG A 108 19.68 6.69 19.28
N ALA A 109 20.82 6.38 18.67
CA ALA A 109 22.12 6.94 19.03
C ALA A 109 22.21 8.43 18.67
N ARG A 110 21.60 8.88 17.58
CA ARG A 110 21.52 10.31 17.21
C ARG A 110 20.59 11.07 18.16
N LEU A 111 19.48 10.46 18.59
CA LEU A 111 18.60 11.02 19.62
C LEU A 111 19.30 11.07 20.99
N ALA A 112 20.06 10.03 21.36
CA ALA A 112 20.86 10.00 22.58
C ALA A 112 22.03 11.01 22.54
N ALA A 113 22.75 11.11 21.41
CA ALA A 113 23.86 12.03 21.20
C ALA A 113 23.40 13.50 21.09
N ALA A 114 22.17 13.73 20.64
CA ALA A 114 21.51 15.04 20.72
C ALA A 114 21.13 15.43 22.17
N GLY A 115 21.47 14.61 23.18
CA GLY A 115 21.25 14.94 24.59
C GLY A 115 19.79 14.81 25.03
N VAL A 116 18.96 14.08 24.27
CA VAL A 116 17.54 13.80 24.60
C VAL A 116 17.44 12.72 25.69
N GLN A 117 18.22 12.84 26.77
CA GLN A 117 18.04 12.09 28.02
C GLN A 117 17.52 12.98 29.14
N ASN A 118 17.39 14.29 28.87
CA ASN A 118 16.63 15.25 29.66
C ASN A 118 15.90 16.16 28.67
N ALA A 119 14.97 15.60 27.90
CA ALA A 119 14.03 16.46 27.19
C ALA A 119 13.34 17.33 28.25
N PRO A 120 13.37 18.67 28.16
CA PRO A 120 12.46 19.49 28.96
C PRO A 120 11.06 18.91 28.74
N PRO A 121 10.18 18.87 29.76
CA PRO A 121 8.84 18.29 29.61
C PRO A 121 8.23 18.92 28.36
N VAL A 122 8.11 18.12 27.31
CA VAL A 122 7.64 18.56 26.00
C VAL A 122 6.27 19.11 26.30
N ARG A 123 6.10 20.44 26.20
CA ARG A 123 4.81 21.05 26.49
C ARG A 123 3.85 20.42 25.50
N THR A 124 2.90 19.69 26.05
CA THR A 124 2.27 18.53 25.43
C THR A 124 1.30 18.92 24.33
N GLY A 125 1.75 19.56 23.27
CA GLY A 125 0.82 20.19 22.33
C GLY A 125 -0.09 21.21 23.05
N PRO A 126 -1.20 21.64 22.43
CA PRO A 126 -2.16 22.49 23.12
C PRO A 126 -2.73 21.75 24.35
N ASP A 127 -3.00 22.49 25.45
CA ASP A 127 -3.62 22.03 26.72
C ASP A 127 -5.06 21.48 26.55
N LYS A 128 -5.23 20.54 25.62
CA LYS A 128 -6.49 19.91 25.29
C LYS A 128 -6.21 18.46 24.88
N PRO A 129 -7.14 17.53 25.20
CA PRO A 129 -6.99 16.12 24.86
C PRO A 129 -6.82 15.93 23.35
N LEU A 130 -6.13 14.85 22.94
CA LEU A 130 -5.90 14.49 21.53
C LEU A 130 -7.20 14.52 20.71
N SER A 131 -8.32 14.08 21.28
CA SER A 131 -9.64 14.14 20.63
C SER A 131 -10.09 15.55 20.20
N ARG A 132 -9.47 16.61 20.73
CA ARG A 132 -9.75 18.02 20.40
C ARG A 132 -8.65 18.69 19.58
N TRP A 133 -7.63 17.96 19.17
CA TRP A 133 -6.58 18.49 18.31
C TRP A 133 -7.10 18.64 16.90
N SER A 134 -7.02 19.85 16.37
CA SER A 134 -7.21 20.13 14.95
C SER A 134 -5.99 19.67 14.15
N VAL A 135 -6.13 19.62 12.83
CA VAL A 135 -5.02 19.38 11.90
C VAL A 135 -3.87 20.38 12.11
N GLY A 136 -4.18 21.62 12.51
CA GLY A 136 -3.19 22.64 12.83
C GLY A 136 -2.40 22.31 14.08
N ASP A 137 -3.08 21.80 15.11
CA ASP A 137 -2.45 21.37 16.36
C ASP A 137 -1.53 20.16 16.13
N VAL A 138 -1.98 19.17 15.33
CA VAL A 138 -1.16 18.02 14.94
C VAL A 138 0.07 18.45 14.15
N SER A 139 -0.07 19.42 13.23
CA SER A 139 1.05 19.95 12.45
C SER A 139 2.05 20.73 13.31
N ALA A 140 1.56 21.52 14.27
CA ALA A 140 2.39 22.26 15.21
C ALA A 140 3.15 21.31 16.14
N TRP A 141 2.48 20.28 16.65
CA TRP A 141 3.10 19.22 17.43
C TRP A 141 4.18 18.47 16.62
N LEU A 142 3.90 18.12 15.36
CA LEU A 142 4.89 17.50 14.47
C LEU A 142 6.14 18.39 14.31
N ALA A 143 5.97 19.70 14.17
CA ALA A 143 7.12 20.60 14.11
C ALA A 143 7.89 20.71 15.44
N GLU A 144 7.20 20.64 16.57
CA GLU A 144 7.82 20.65 17.90
C GLU A 144 8.67 19.40 18.17
N VAL A 145 8.26 18.23 17.65
CA VAL A 145 9.01 16.98 17.78
C VAL A 145 10.08 16.78 16.67
N GLY A 146 10.31 17.78 15.81
CA GLY A 146 11.30 17.70 14.72
C GLY A 146 10.85 16.87 13.51
N LEU A 147 9.53 16.72 13.34
CA LEU A 147 8.86 16.01 12.25
C LEU A 147 8.10 16.99 11.33
N GLU A 148 8.54 18.24 11.19
CA GLU A 148 7.90 19.26 10.36
C GLU A 148 7.80 18.85 8.88
N HIS A 149 8.72 18.01 8.41
CA HIS A 149 8.74 17.52 7.03
C HIS A 149 7.55 16.61 6.69
N VAL A 150 6.91 15.97 7.68
CA VAL A 150 5.71 15.14 7.48
C VAL A 150 4.41 15.91 7.71
N ALA A 151 4.47 17.11 8.27
CA ALA A 151 3.30 17.95 8.52
C ALA A 151 2.48 18.29 7.25
N PRO A 152 3.08 18.57 6.07
CA PRO A 152 2.31 18.78 4.83
C PRO A 152 1.47 17.56 4.44
N THR A 153 1.99 16.35 4.69
CA THR A 153 1.31 15.09 4.43
C THR A 153 0.11 14.95 5.36
N PHE A 154 0.29 15.15 6.66
CA PHE A 154 -0.80 15.07 7.65
C PHE A 154 -1.88 16.13 7.38
N LYS A 155 -1.45 17.33 6.99
CA LYS A 155 -2.35 18.41 6.58
C LYS A 155 -3.15 18.06 5.33
N ARG A 156 -2.51 17.48 4.32
CA ARG A 156 -3.17 17.01 3.08
C ARG A 156 -4.23 15.95 3.37
N PHE A 157 -3.96 15.03 4.30
CA PHE A 157 -4.91 13.98 4.70
C PHE A 157 -5.89 14.39 5.78
N LYS A 158 -5.84 15.65 6.23
CA LYS A 158 -6.66 16.19 7.31
C LYS A 158 -6.62 15.28 8.54
N VAL A 159 -5.42 14.88 8.95
CA VAL A 159 -5.22 14.09 10.17
C VAL A 159 -5.36 15.03 11.35
N ASP A 160 -6.50 14.92 12.04
CA ASP A 160 -6.77 15.55 13.32
C ASP A 160 -6.40 14.59 14.46
N GLY A 161 -6.53 15.01 15.72
CA GLY A 161 -6.11 14.14 16.82
C GLY A 161 -7.05 12.95 17.07
N LEU A 162 -8.29 12.98 16.58
CA LEU A 162 -9.18 11.82 16.62
C LEU A 162 -8.68 10.75 15.65
N ARG A 163 -8.32 11.15 14.42
CA ARG A 163 -7.68 10.27 13.44
C ARG A 163 -6.33 9.78 13.95
N LEU A 164 -5.53 10.66 14.55
CA LEU A 164 -4.25 10.30 15.16
C LEU A 164 -4.44 9.23 16.26
N SER A 165 -5.46 9.37 17.12
CA SER A 165 -5.79 8.36 18.14
C SER A 165 -6.31 7.04 17.57
N ALA A 166 -6.97 7.08 16.39
CA ALA A 166 -7.42 5.89 15.69
C ALA A 166 -6.29 5.17 14.94
N LEU A 167 -5.13 5.80 14.75
CA LEU A 167 -3.94 5.14 14.18
C LEU A 167 -3.28 4.16 15.17
N ASP A 168 -3.71 4.15 16.42
CA ASP A 168 -3.23 3.23 17.47
C ASP A 168 -3.72 1.79 17.28
N SER A 169 -4.80 1.56 16.51
CA SER A 169 -5.16 0.20 16.13
C SER A 169 -4.19 -0.33 15.09
N GLU A 170 -3.56 -1.47 15.37
CA GLU A 170 -2.63 -2.21 14.50
C GLU A 170 -3.15 -2.32 13.04
N ASP A 171 -4.48 -2.44 12.87
CA ASP A 171 -5.19 -2.48 11.58
C ASP A 171 -5.08 -1.19 10.75
N ALA A 172 -4.92 -0.01 11.38
CA ALA A 172 -4.81 1.28 10.71
C ALA A 172 -3.39 1.52 10.14
N VAL A 173 -2.37 0.97 10.79
CA VAL A 173 -1.00 0.92 10.27
C VAL A 173 -0.99 0.09 9.00
N GLU A 174 -1.60 -1.09 9.04
CA GLU A 174 -1.63 -2.02 7.91
C GLU A 174 -2.39 -1.42 6.70
N ALA A 175 -3.51 -0.75 6.96
CA ALA A 175 -4.28 -0.04 5.92
C ALA A 175 -3.53 1.15 5.32
N ALA A 176 -2.71 1.86 6.11
CA ALA A 176 -1.92 3.00 5.64
C ALA A 176 -0.64 2.57 4.90
N VAL A 177 0.00 1.48 5.34
CA VAL A 177 1.16 0.84 4.68
C VAL A 177 0.78 0.34 3.29
N ARG A 178 -0.44 -0.17 3.12
CA ARG A 178 -0.98 -0.57 1.80
C ARG A 178 -1.23 0.61 0.83
N GLY A 179 -1.12 1.86 1.29
CA GLY A 179 -1.52 3.06 0.51
C GLY A 179 -0.42 4.03 0.06
N GLN A 180 0.78 4.03 0.66
CA GLN A 180 1.97 4.80 0.20
C GLN A 180 3.14 4.58 1.19
N VAL A 181 4.33 4.24 0.66
CA VAL A 181 5.55 3.92 1.43
C VAL A 181 6.00 5.06 2.38
N GLU A 182 5.73 6.32 2.05
CA GLU A 182 6.05 7.45 2.94
C GLU A 182 5.09 7.59 4.14
N ARG A 183 3.86 7.03 4.08
CA ARG A 183 2.88 7.13 5.17
C ARG A 183 3.12 6.15 6.30
N GLY A 184 3.63 4.95 6.00
CA GLY A 184 3.93 3.94 7.02
C GLY A 184 4.98 4.43 8.02
N HIS A 185 6.03 5.08 7.53
CA HIS A 185 7.08 5.68 8.36
C HIS A 185 6.57 6.75 9.33
N CYS A 186 5.70 7.63 8.85
CA CYS A 186 5.16 8.70 9.68
C CYS A 186 4.26 8.15 10.79
N ILE A 187 3.59 7.03 10.55
CA ILE A 187 2.68 6.40 11.51
C ILE A 187 3.48 5.63 12.55
N ALA A 188 4.51 4.88 12.16
CA ALA A 188 5.40 4.19 13.11
C ALA A 188 6.10 5.19 14.05
N LEU A 189 6.62 6.31 13.51
CA LEU A 189 7.21 7.37 14.34
C LEU A 189 6.17 8.05 15.24
N ALA A 190 4.95 8.29 14.76
CA ALA A 190 3.88 8.86 15.58
C ALA A 190 3.47 7.92 16.72
N GLN A 191 3.44 6.61 16.49
CA GLN A 191 3.13 5.60 17.50
C GLN A 191 4.23 5.48 18.56
N GLU A 192 5.50 5.52 18.18
CA GLU A 192 6.61 5.50 19.15
C GLU A 192 6.58 6.74 20.05
N VAL A 193 6.28 7.92 19.50
CA VAL A 193 6.15 9.16 20.28
C VAL A 193 4.89 9.15 21.16
N LEU A 194 3.78 8.56 20.71
CA LEU A 194 2.56 8.40 21.53
C LEU A 194 2.77 7.38 22.67
N ALA A 195 3.50 6.29 22.42
CA ALA A 195 3.84 5.29 23.44
C ALA A 195 4.74 5.88 24.54
N LEU A 196 5.68 6.76 24.17
CA LEU A 196 6.48 7.51 25.15
C LEU A 196 5.62 8.43 26.03
N LYS A 197 4.59 9.07 25.46
CA LYS A 197 3.63 9.88 26.24
C LYS A 197 2.81 9.06 27.24
N SER A 198 2.34 7.88 26.84
CA SER A 198 1.50 7.02 27.69
C SER A 198 2.25 6.51 28.94
N CYS A 199 3.58 6.40 28.87
CA CYS A 199 4.42 6.01 30.00
C CYS A 199 4.66 7.13 31.03
N GLU A 200 4.43 8.40 30.70
CA GLU A 200 4.61 9.53 31.65
C GLU A 200 3.36 9.84 32.49
N GLU A 201 2.18 9.34 32.09
CA GLU A 201 0.90 9.59 32.77
C GLU A 201 0.44 8.45 33.72
N SER A 202 1.25 7.39 33.89
CA SER A 202 1.04 6.28 34.85
C SER A 202 1.98 6.36 36.06
#